data_AF-A0A1C1CJL4-F1
#
_entry.id   AF-A0A1C1CJL4-F1
#
_cell.length_a   1.000
_cell.length_b   1.000
_cell.length_c   1.000
_cell.angle_alpha   90.00
_cell.angle_beta   90.00
_cell.angle_gamma   90.00
#
_symmetry.space_group_name_H-M   'P 1'
#
loop_
_entity.id
_entity.type
_entity.pdbx_description
1 polymer ?
#
loop_
_entity_poly.entity_id
_entity_poly.type
_entity_poly.pdbx_seq_one_letter_code
_entity_poly.pdbx_strand_id
1 'polypeptide(L)'
;MADTEENVQIDDSAEPDVDMGTAEDAQEADDDNVEAEGGGDTAANGTTAPNPQTIFLEYLQSPIVRIIVGSDGDETTLTAHKAILQQSPWFEERLSELSDDDLRIEMRDEALDAVGCFLQYQYTGEYFPRRLPNVPDGLEPDPSVPAVDNTGAQLLKHAQVYTLAQKLGLPELKTLAHSKIHRINSTAVGEIAYARFVYGNTPADDVTIRKPVAAFWATRSHVLRHEAEDEFKAMCLEYPQFGFDVLSLVLDQREKRAREREEESTPGGKGRKRMRPSINI
;
A
#
# COMPACT_ATOMS: atom_id res chain seq x y z
N MET A 1 29.53 -48.56 26.06
CA MET A 1 29.38 -47.77 24.83
C MET A 1 28.82 -46.45 25.30
N ALA A 2 29.67 -45.42 25.37
CA ALA A 2 29.29 -44.09 25.82
C ALA A 2 29.14 -43.25 24.56
N ASP A 3 27.91 -42.87 24.26
CA ASP A 3 27.55 -42.10 23.08
C ASP A 3 28.23 -40.73 23.14
N THR A 4 28.96 -40.43 22.07
CA THR A 4 29.74 -39.21 21.92
C THR A 4 28.80 -38.12 21.45
N GLU A 5 28.57 -37.10 22.29
CA GLU A 5 27.79 -35.92 21.97
C GLU A 5 28.46 -35.17 20.79
N GLU A 6 27.79 -35.19 19.64
CA GLU A 6 28.21 -34.53 18.42
C GLU A 6 27.93 -33.02 18.58
N ASN A 7 28.97 -32.28 18.93
CA ASN A 7 28.95 -30.82 19.02
C ASN A 7 28.84 -30.23 17.61
N VAL A 8 27.62 -29.92 17.17
CA VAL A 8 27.36 -29.23 15.91
C VAL A 8 27.80 -27.77 16.06
N GLN A 9 28.97 -27.47 15.51
CA GLN A 9 29.39 -26.08 15.25
C GLN A 9 28.42 -25.45 14.25
N ILE A 10 27.57 -24.54 14.75
CA ILE A 10 26.82 -23.61 13.92
C ILE A 10 27.82 -22.54 13.49
N ASP A 11 28.19 -22.58 12.21
CA ASP A 11 29.06 -21.60 11.58
C ASP A 11 28.31 -20.27 11.46
N ASP A 12 28.85 -19.24 12.09
CA ASP A 12 28.29 -17.89 12.22
C ASP A 12 28.61 -17.12 10.92
N SER A 13 27.99 -17.54 9.82
CA SER A 13 28.12 -16.87 8.52
C SER A 13 27.06 -15.77 8.42
N ALA A 14 27.36 -14.61 9.01
CA ALA A 14 26.64 -13.37 8.78
C ALA A 14 26.96 -12.85 7.36
N GLU A 15 26.25 -13.36 6.34
CA GLU A 15 26.24 -12.72 5.03
C GLU A 15 25.36 -11.46 5.05
N PRO A 16 25.74 -10.37 4.34
CA PRO A 16 25.05 -9.09 4.44
C PRO A 16 23.69 -9.08 3.72
N ASP A 17 22.73 -8.33 4.29
CA ASP A 17 21.37 -8.10 3.79
C ASP A 17 21.34 -7.89 2.27
N VAL A 18 20.64 -8.78 1.57
CA VAL A 18 20.43 -8.69 0.12
C VAL A 18 19.48 -7.52 -0.17
N ASP A 19 19.85 -6.70 -1.16
CA ASP A 19 19.02 -5.63 -1.73
C ASP A 19 17.89 -6.24 -2.59
N MET A 20 16.62 -6.05 -2.19
CA MET A 20 15.49 -6.85 -2.67
C MET A 20 14.56 -6.07 -3.62
N GLY A 21 14.97 -5.92 -4.87
CA GLY A 21 14.14 -5.36 -5.93
C GLY A 21 12.73 -5.99 -6.06
N THR A 22 11.77 -5.16 -6.45
CA THR A 22 10.36 -5.51 -6.60
C THR A 22 10.16 -6.52 -7.74
N ALA A 23 9.26 -7.48 -7.53
CA ALA A 23 8.93 -8.48 -8.54
C ALA A 23 7.96 -7.84 -9.56
N GLU A 24 8.42 -7.69 -10.80
CA GLU A 24 7.60 -7.40 -11.98
C GLU A 24 6.62 -8.58 -12.20
N ASP A 25 5.46 -8.56 -11.56
CA ASP A 25 4.25 -9.32 -11.96
C ASP A 25 3.02 -8.95 -11.08
N ALA A 26 2.86 -7.66 -10.76
CA ALA A 26 1.59 -7.11 -10.28
C ALA A 26 0.80 -6.57 -11.48
N GLN A 27 0.17 -7.51 -12.18
CA GLN A 27 -0.66 -7.29 -13.35
C GLN A 27 -1.89 -6.42 -13.03
N GLU A 28 -2.01 -5.33 -13.78
CA GLU A 28 -3.17 -4.52 -14.17
C GLU A 28 -4.33 -4.34 -13.17
N ALA A 29 -4.42 -3.13 -12.61
CA ALA A 29 -5.69 -2.57 -12.19
C ALA A 29 -6.50 -2.28 -13.46
N ASP A 30 -7.59 -3.03 -13.63
CA ASP A 30 -8.61 -2.85 -14.66
C ASP A 30 -9.07 -1.39 -14.68
N ASP A 31 -8.72 -0.68 -15.75
CA ASP A 31 -9.21 0.65 -16.06
C ASP A 31 -10.54 0.45 -16.82
N ASP A 32 -11.64 0.38 -16.07
CA ASP A 32 -13.01 0.25 -16.61
C ASP A 32 -13.38 1.54 -17.38
N ASN A 33 -12.94 1.60 -18.63
CA ASN A 33 -13.32 2.62 -19.60
C ASN A 33 -14.70 2.26 -20.17
N VAL A 34 -15.76 2.74 -19.51
CA VAL A 34 -17.13 2.68 -20.05
C VAL A 34 -17.37 3.91 -20.90
N GLU A 35 -17.25 3.74 -22.22
CA GLU A 35 -17.76 4.67 -23.22
C GLU A 35 -19.27 4.85 -23.05
N ALA A 36 -19.70 6.06 -22.71
CA ALA A 36 -21.09 6.48 -22.83
C ALA A 36 -21.17 7.68 -23.78
N GLU A 37 -21.37 7.38 -25.06
CA GLU A 37 -22.00 8.30 -26.01
C GLU A 37 -23.44 8.58 -25.57
N GLY A 38 -23.85 9.84 -25.60
CA GLY A 38 -25.24 10.22 -25.35
C GLY A 38 -25.42 11.71 -25.22
N GLY A 39 -25.53 12.39 -26.36
CA GLY A 39 -25.76 13.83 -26.42
C GLY A 39 -27.06 14.29 -25.77
N GLY A 40 -27.09 15.59 -25.47
CA GLY A 40 -28.28 16.29 -25.00
C GLY A 40 -27.93 17.72 -24.62
N ASP A 41 -27.95 18.61 -25.61
CA ASP A 41 -28.05 20.05 -25.41
C ASP A 41 -29.10 20.37 -24.33
N THR A 42 -28.72 21.14 -23.31
CA THR A 42 -29.48 22.35 -22.92
C THR A 42 -28.85 23.11 -21.76
N ALA A 43 -28.89 24.43 -21.93
CA ALA A 43 -28.83 25.46 -20.90
C ALA A 43 -27.48 25.69 -20.22
N ALA A 44 -26.79 26.70 -20.76
CA ALA A 44 -25.81 27.52 -20.08
C ALA A 44 -26.34 28.01 -18.72
N ASN A 45 -26.16 27.21 -17.68
CA ASN A 45 -26.14 27.71 -16.32
C ASN A 45 -24.67 27.98 -16.01
N GLY A 46 -24.26 29.23 -16.22
CA GLY A 46 -22.92 29.72 -15.91
C GLY A 46 -22.69 29.73 -14.41
N THR A 47 -22.59 28.56 -13.80
CA THR A 47 -21.88 28.39 -12.55
C THR A 47 -20.41 28.45 -12.93
N THR A 48 -19.87 29.67 -13.06
CA THR A 48 -18.43 29.86 -13.10
C THR A 48 -17.85 29.08 -11.92
N ALA A 49 -17.12 28.00 -12.21
CA ALA A 49 -16.38 27.29 -11.17
C ALA A 49 -15.58 28.35 -10.40
N PRO A 50 -15.71 28.42 -9.07
CA PRO A 50 -15.03 29.45 -8.30
C PRO A 50 -13.53 29.40 -8.59
N ASN A 51 -12.90 30.57 -8.69
CA ASN A 51 -11.49 30.66 -9.03
C ASN A 51 -10.68 29.89 -7.96
N PRO A 52 -9.80 28.94 -8.34
CA PRO A 52 -9.02 28.17 -7.37
C PRO A 52 -8.20 29.07 -6.41
N GLN A 53 -7.78 30.26 -6.87
CA GLN A 53 -7.09 31.23 -6.02
C GLN A 53 -8.00 31.86 -4.95
N THR A 54 -9.27 32.12 -5.27
CA THR A 54 -10.21 32.72 -4.29
C THR A 54 -10.58 31.70 -3.23
N ILE A 55 -10.77 30.44 -3.62
CA ILE A 55 -11.03 29.32 -2.70
C ILE A 55 -9.85 29.14 -1.74
N PHE A 56 -8.61 29.22 -2.25
CA PHE A 56 -7.44 29.09 -1.39
C PHE A 56 -7.31 30.24 -0.37
N LEU A 57 -7.69 31.47 -0.76
CA LEU A 57 -7.74 32.59 0.20
C LEU A 57 -8.81 32.40 1.26
N GLU A 58 -9.99 31.88 0.90
CA GLU A 58 -11.05 31.53 1.84
C GLU A 58 -10.58 30.47 2.85
N TYR A 59 -9.83 29.48 2.38
CA TYR A 59 -9.20 28.48 3.25
C TYR A 59 -8.26 29.11 4.28
N LEU A 60 -7.38 30.02 3.83
CA LEU A 60 -6.43 30.70 4.71
C LEU A 60 -7.06 31.74 5.65
N GLN A 61 -8.28 32.19 5.36
CA GLN A 61 -9.04 33.09 6.25
C GLN A 61 -9.89 32.34 7.28
N SER A 62 -10.05 31.03 7.12
CA SER A 62 -10.84 30.22 8.05
C SER A 62 -10.15 30.09 9.42
N PRO A 63 -10.92 29.89 10.52
CA PRO A 63 -10.36 29.70 11.86
C PRO A 63 -9.31 28.58 11.94
N ILE A 64 -8.38 28.68 12.89
CA ILE A 64 -7.35 27.67 13.11
C ILE A 64 -7.86 26.60 14.08
N VAL A 65 -7.76 25.34 13.67
CA VAL A 65 -8.01 24.15 14.50
C VAL A 65 -6.69 23.68 15.10
N ARG A 66 -6.72 23.34 16.39
CA ARG A 66 -5.62 22.66 17.09
C ARG A 66 -5.85 21.16 17.06
N ILE A 67 -4.91 20.41 16.49
CA ILE A 67 -4.94 18.95 16.41
C ILE A 67 -3.89 18.43 17.38
N ILE A 68 -4.30 17.65 18.38
CA ILE A 68 -3.40 17.06 19.36
C ILE A 68 -3.18 15.61 18.97
N VAL A 69 -1.95 15.26 18.62
CA VAL A 69 -1.56 13.94 18.09
C VAL A 69 -0.69 13.21 19.12
N GLY A 70 -0.92 11.91 19.29
CA GLY A 70 -0.19 11.05 20.21
C GLY A 70 -0.85 10.90 21.59
N SER A 71 -0.24 10.09 22.45
CA SER A 71 -0.69 9.77 23.81
C SER A 71 0.48 9.70 24.79
N ASP A 72 0.16 9.51 26.08
CA ASP A 72 1.09 9.05 27.12
C ASP A 72 2.35 9.91 27.36
N GLY A 73 2.26 11.21 27.11
CA GLY A 73 3.32 12.19 27.40
C GLY A 73 4.11 12.65 26.17
N ASP A 74 3.93 11.99 25.02
CA ASP A 74 4.51 12.38 23.73
C ASP A 74 3.51 13.12 22.83
N GLU A 75 2.60 13.88 23.45
CA GLU A 75 1.58 14.65 22.72
C GLU A 75 2.21 15.83 21.97
N THR A 76 1.88 15.94 20.68
CA THR A 76 2.29 17.08 19.84
C THR A 76 1.07 17.81 19.33
N THR A 77 1.05 19.13 19.50
CA THR A 77 -0.02 19.98 18.95
C THR A 77 0.37 20.51 17.57
N LEU A 78 -0.40 20.12 16.55
CA LEU A 78 -0.36 20.68 15.21
C LEU A 78 -1.49 21.71 15.03
N THR A 79 -1.34 22.59 14.04
CA THR A 79 -2.37 23.59 13.71
C THR A 79 -2.65 23.59 12.22
N ALA A 80 -3.92 23.73 11.85
CA ALA A 80 -4.35 23.80 10.46
C ALA A 80 -5.64 24.60 10.32
N HIS A 81 -5.92 25.08 9.11
CA HIS A 81 -7.11 25.89 8.84
C HIS A 81 -8.36 25.02 8.77
N LYS A 82 -9.44 25.44 9.43
CA LYS A 82 -10.72 24.73 9.52
C LYS A 82 -11.23 24.29 8.15
N ALA A 83 -11.28 25.21 7.18
CA ALA A 83 -11.84 24.94 5.86
C ALA A 83 -11.00 23.94 5.04
N ILE A 84 -9.70 23.81 5.31
CA ILE A 84 -8.84 22.80 4.67
C ILE A 84 -9.13 21.42 5.27
N LEU A 85 -9.29 21.36 6.60
CA LEU A 85 -9.63 20.11 7.29
C LEU A 85 -11.03 19.62 6.90
N GLN A 86 -12.00 20.51 6.69
CA GLN A 86 -13.37 20.17 6.29
C GLN A 86 -13.50 19.51 4.92
N GLN A 87 -12.41 19.39 4.13
CA GLN A 87 -12.41 18.52 2.96
C GLN A 87 -12.46 17.03 3.33
N SER A 88 -12.09 16.68 4.56
CA SER A 88 -12.32 15.37 5.14
C SER A 88 -13.72 15.33 5.78
N PRO A 89 -14.59 14.38 5.37
CA PRO A 89 -15.91 14.20 5.99
C PRO A 89 -15.83 13.99 7.50
N TRP A 90 -14.78 13.29 7.98
CA TRP A 90 -14.55 13.04 9.40
C TRP A 90 -14.31 14.35 10.18
N PHE A 91 -13.47 15.23 9.64
CA PHE A 91 -13.23 16.54 10.24
C PHE A 91 -14.45 17.46 10.11
N GLU A 92 -15.17 17.42 8.99
CA GLU A 92 -16.40 18.20 8.79
C GLU A 92 -17.43 17.90 9.87
N GLU A 93 -17.73 16.62 10.10
CA GLU A 93 -18.65 16.17 11.14
C GLU A 93 -18.20 16.67 12.52
N ARG A 94 -16.94 16.41 12.89
CA ARG A 94 -16.43 16.75 14.22
C ARG A 94 -16.33 18.25 14.48
N LEU A 95 -15.95 19.03 13.47
CA LEU A 95 -15.84 20.48 13.56
C LEU A 95 -17.21 21.17 13.55
N SER A 96 -18.28 20.49 13.10
CA SER A 96 -19.65 21.01 13.16
C SER A 96 -20.22 21.04 14.58
N GLU A 97 -19.68 20.19 15.47
CA GLU A 97 -20.10 20.09 16.87
C GLU A 97 -19.38 21.08 17.80
N LEU A 98 -18.30 21.71 17.31
CA LEU A 98 -17.45 22.61 18.08
C LEU A 98 -17.78 24.08 17.77
N SER A 99 -17.61 24.96 18.76
CA SER A 99 -17.68 26.40 18.54
C SER A 99 -16.38 26.90 17.91
N ASP A 100 -16.47 27.91 17.05
CA ASP A 100 -15.30 28.52 16.39
C ASP A 100 -14.26 29.09 17.38
N ASP A 101 -14.68 29.40 18.61
CA ASP A 101 -13.80 29.89 19.69
C ASP A 101 -12.96 28.77 20.37
N ASP A 102 -13.33 27.48 20.21
CA ASP A 102 -12.61 26.35 20.81
C ASP A 102 -12.51 25.15 19.85
N LEU A 103 -11.75 25.35 18.78
CA LEU A 103 -11.49 24.32 17.78
C LEU A 103 -10.31 23.45 18.20
N ARG A 104 -10.60 22.38 18.96
CA ARG A 104 -9.63 21.38 19.41
C ARG A 104 -10.10 19.97 19.06
N ILE A 105 -9.24 19.22 18.38
CA ILE A 105 -9.47 17.81 18.03
C ILE A 105 -8.31 16.97 18.54
N GLU A 106 -8.62 15.82 19.15
CA GLU A 106 -7.63 14.88 19.67
C GLU A 106 -7.57 13.63 18.78
N MET A 107 -6.35 13.24 18.41
CA MET A 107 -6.01 12.10 17.56
C MET A 107 -4.96 11.24 18.25
N ARG A 108 -5.37 10.60 19.35
CA ARG A 108 -4.45 9.93 20.29
C ARG A 108 -3.76 8.69 19.72
N ASP A 109 -4.47 7.95 18.86
CA ASP A 109 -3.98 6.68 18.28
C ASP A 109 -3.19 6.88 16.97
N GLU A 110 -2.95 8.13 16.55
CA GLU A 110 -2.35 8.43 15.26
C GLU A 110 -0.87 8.78 15.37
N ALA A 111 -0.10 8.36 14.37
CA ALA A 111 1.31 8.73 14.26
C ALA A 111 1.46 10.20 13.83
N LEU A 112 2.37 10.93 14.48
CA LEU A 112 2.66 12.34 14.16
C LEU A 112 3.01 12.53 12.68
N ASP A 113 3.85 11.66 12.13
CA ASP A 113 4.28 11.72 10.73
C ASP A 113 3.13 11.48 9.76
N ALA A 114 2.20 10.59 10.09
CA ALA A 114 1.03 10.32 9.25
C ALA A 114 0.09 11.53 9.20
N VAL A 115 -0.16 12.18 10.36
CA VAL A 115 -0.94 13.42 10.43
C VAL A 115 -0.21 14.56 9.70
N GLY A 116 1.11 14.65 9.84
CA GLY A 116 1.93 15.61 9.09
C GLY A 116 1.81 15.43 7.57
N CYS A 117 1.89 14.18 7.08
CA CYS A 117 1.70 13.85 5.67
C CYS A 117 0.29 14.17 5.17
N PHE A 118 -0.74 13.85 5.97
CA PHE A 118 -2.12 14.23 5.69
C PHE A 118 -2.27 15.75 5.54
N LEU A 119 -1.73 16.53 6.50
CA LEU A 119 -1.81 17.99 6.43
C LEU A 119 -1.09 18.50 5.19
N GLN A 120 0.11 18.02 4.89
CA GLN A 120 0.84 18.40 3.68
C GLN A 120 0.04 18.10 2.41
N TYR A 121 -0.60 16.94 2.34
CA TYR A 121 -1.50 16.57 1.24
C TYR A 121 -2.66 17.55 1.11
N GLN A 122 -3.30 17.94 2.21
CA GLN A 122 -4.47 18.80 2.14
C GLN A 122 -4.16 20.22 1.62
N TYR A 123 -2.92 20.71 1.79
CA TYR A 123 -2.48 21.98 1.20
C TYR A 123 -1.96 21.86 -0.22
N THR A 124 -1.40 20.71 -0.62
CA THR A 124 -0.59 20.63 -1.86
C THR A 124 -1.03 19.54 -2.84
N GLY A 125 -1.98 18.69 -2.46
CA GLY A 125 -2.40 17.49 -3.20
C GLY A 125 -1.38 16.35 -3.17
N GLU A 126 -0.30 16.49 -2.39
CA GLU A 126 0.81 15.53 -2.35
C GLU A 126 1.52 15.60 -0.98
N TYR A 127 2.30 14.60 -0.61
CA TYR A 127 3.13 14.65 0.59
C TYR A 127 4.53 14.11 0.33
N PHE A 128 5.48 14.42 1.19
CA PHE A 128 6.87 14.02 0.99
C PHE A 128 7.13 12.55 1.42
N PRO A 129 7.86 11.74 0.64
CA PRO A 129 8.47 12.05 -0.67
C PRO A 129 7.45 12.03 -1.81
N ARG A 130 7.59 12.94 -2.77
CA ARG A 130 6.65 13.09 -3.90
C ARG A 130 6.95 12.05 -4.99
N ARG A 131 5.93 11.67 -5.76
CA ARG A 131 6.13 10.81 -6.94
C ARG A 131 6.86 11.60 -8.04
N LEU A 132 7.85 10.97 -8.66
CA LEU A 132 8.57 11.56 -9.79
C LEU A 132 7.77 11.32 -11.09
N PRO A 133 7.48 12.37 -11.89
CA PRO A 133 6.62 12.24 -13.07
C PRO A 133 7.23 11.40 -14.20
N ASN A 134 8.57 11.31 -14.26
CA ASN A 134 9.30 10.65 -15.35
C ASN A 134 9.92 9.31 -14.94
N VAL A 135 9.72 8.86 -13.70
CA VAL A 135 10.26 7.61 -13.17
C VAL A 135 9.09 6.86 -12.55
N PRO A 136 8.54 5.80 -13.19
CA PRO A 136 7.33 5.12 -12.74
C PRO A 136 7.34 4.74 -11.25
N ASP A 137 8.48 4.25 -10.78
CA ASP A 137 8.71 3.81 -9.39
C ASP A 137 9.54 4.81 -8.57
N GLY A 138 9.77 6.01 -9.11
CA GLY A 138 10.63 7.00 -8.48
C GLY A 138 9.90 7.83 -7.44
N LEU A 139 10.47 7.92 -6.25
CA LEU A 139 10.13 8.91 -5.23
C LEU A 139 11.22 9.98 -5.16
N GLU A 140 10.84 11.20 -4.79
CA GLU A 140 11.78 12.28 -4.49
C GLU A 140 12.79 11.79 -3.44
N PRO A 141 14.12 11.97 -3.67
CA PRO A 141 15.12 11.44 -2.77
C PRO A 141 15.03 12.13 -1.42
N ASP A 142 14.96 11.32 -0.37
CA ASP A 142 15.02 11.77 1.01
C ASP A 142 16.41 11.43 1.59
N PRO A 143 17.28 12.42 1.85
CA PRO A 143 18.62 12.17 2.37
C PRO A 143 18.62 11.66 3.81
N SER A 144 17.49 11.67 4.51
CA SER A 144 17.36 11.19 5.88
C SER A 144 17.06 9.70 6.00
N VAL A 145 16.70 9.02 4.89
CA VAL A 145 16.36 7.60 4.87
C VAL A 145 17.25 6.82 3.89
N PRO A 146 17.54 5.54 4.15
CA PRO A 146 18.31 4.70 3.23
C PRO A 146 17.54 4.41 1.94
N ALA A 147 18.26 4.09 0.85
CA ALA A 147 17.64 3.75 -0.43
C ALA A 147 16.83 2.43 -0.39
N VAL A 148 17.22 1.52 0.50
CA VAL A 148 16.52 0.26 0.78
C VAL A 148 16.01 0.34 2.21
N ASP A 149 14.72 0.11 2.41
CA ASP A 149 14.09 0.07 3.71
C ASP A 149 14.38 -1.26 4.40
N ASN A 150 15.38 -1.26 5.28
CA ASN A 150 15.77 -2.43 6.06
C ASN A 150 15.05 -2.53 7.42
N THR A 151 14.23 -1.54 7.78
CA THR A 151 13.52 -1.49 9.07
C THR A 151 12.01 -1.58 8.93
N GLY A 152 11.49 -1.31 7.73
CA GLY A 152 10.07 -1.14 7.45
C GLY A 152 9.56 0.27 7.74
N ALA A 153 10.41 1.21 8.18
CA ALA A 153 9.97 2.56 8.55
C ALA A 153 9.36 3.33 7.37
N GLN A 154 9.88 3.17 6.15
CA GLN A 154 9.34 3.83 4.96
C GLN A 154 8.02 3.20 4.54
N LEU A 155 7.94 1.86 4.54
CA LEU A 155 6.68 1.15 4.30
C LEU A 155 5.61 1.55 5.33
N LEU A 156 5.95 1.53 6.61
CA LEU A 156 5.07 1.87 7.72
C LEU A 156 4.56 3.30 7.64
N LYS A 157 5.40 4.27 7.26
CA LYS A 157 4.97 5.65 7.03
C LYS A 157 3.81 5.71 6.04
N HIS A 158 3.94 5.05 4.88
CA HIS A 158 2.88 5.06 3.88
C HIS A 158 1.66 4.22 4.29
N ALA A 159 1.87 3.12 5.00
CA ALA A 159 0.80 2.30 5.56
C ALA A 159 -0.04 3.06 6.59
N GLN A 160 0.60 3.84 7.47
CA GLN A 160 -0.08 4.69 8.45
C GLN A 160 -0.87 5.82 7.77
N VAL A 161 -0.32 6.44 6.73
CA VAL A 161 -1.08 7.42 5.92
C VAL A 161 -2.26 6.76 5.24
N TYR A 162 -2.11 5.54 4.73
CA TYR A 162 -3.19 4.78 4.12
C TYR A 162 -4.34 4.49 5.10
N THR A 163 -4.03 4.00 6.30
CA THR A 163 -5.06 3.73 7.33
C THR A 163 -5.71 5.02 7.84
N LEU A 164 -4.92 6.09 8.01
CA LEU A 164 -5.43 7.40 8.39
C LEU A 164 -6.36 7.96 7.30
N ALA A 165 -5.99 7.85 6.02
CA ALA A 165 -6.82 8.31 4.92
C ALA A 165 -8.17 7.58 4.85
N GLN A 166 -8.19 6.27 5.13
CA GLN A 166 -9.42 5.50 5.27
C GLN A 166 -10.30 6.06 6.41
N LYS A 167 -9.71 6.30 7.60
CA LYS A 167 -10.42 6.85 8.76
C LYS A 167 -10.99 8.25 8.48
N LEU A 168 -10.25 9.07 7.76
CA LEU A 168 -10.62 10.45 7.42
C LEU A 168 -11.58 10.54 6.22
N GLY A 169 -11.90 9.43 5.54
CA GLY A 169 -12.78 9.43 4.36
C GLY A 169 -12.15 10.08 3.13
N LEU A 170 -10.83 9.92 2.94
CA LEU A 170 -10.07 10.54 1.86
C LEU A 170 -9.57 9.48 0.86
N PRO A 171 -10.40 9.07 -0.12
CA PRO A 171 -10.07 7.97 -1.04
C PRO A 171 -8.87 8.29 -1.95
N GLU A 172 -8.70 9.53 -2.38
CA GLU A 172 -7.57 9.94 -3.22
C GLU A 172 -6.23 9.87 -2.47
N LEU A 173 -6.22 10.30 -1.21
CA LEU A 173 -5.05 10.16 -0.34
C LEU A 173 -4.75 8.69 -0.05
N LYS A 174 -5.78 7.87 0.17
CA LYS A 174 -5.65 6.42 0.34
C LYS A 174 -4.98 5.78 -0.88
N THR A 175 -5.45 6.11 -2.08
CA THR A 175 -4.87 5.65 -3.36
C THR A 175 -3.44 6.15 -3.55
N LEU A 176 -3.15 7.40 -3.20
CA LEU A 176 -1.82 7.98 -3.26
C LEU A 176 -0.85 7.23 -2.33
N ALA A 177 -1.25 6.98 -1.09
CA ALA A 177 -0.45 6.26 -0.11
C ALA A 177 -0.18 4.82 -0.57
N HIS A 178 -1.21 4.12 -1.03
CA HIS A 178 -1.07 2.78 -1.61
C HIS A 178 -0.09 2.78 -2.79
N SER A 179 -0.21 3.74 -3.70
CA SER A 179 0.70 3.89 -4.85
C SER A 179 2.15 4.10 -4.40
N LYS A 180 2.40 4.81 -3.29
CA LYS A 180 3.77 5.01 -2.78
C LYS A 180 4.36 3.79 -2.10
N ILE A 181 3.55 2.95 -1.45
CA ILE A 181 4.00 1.67 -0.87
C ILE A 181 4.69 0.83 -1.94
N HIS A 182 4.10 0.71 -3.14
CA HIS A 182 4.67 -0.06 -4.27
C HIS A 182 6.00 0.48 -4.81
N ARG A 183 6.44 1.67 -4.39
CA ARG A 183 7.69 2.31 -4.81
C ARG A 183 8.81 2.19 -3.78
N ILE A 184 8.54 1.59 -2.63
CA ILE A 184 9.55 1.37 -1.60
C ILE A 184 10.24 0.04 -1.88
N ASN A 185 11.56 0.09 -2.00
CA ASN A 185 12.40 -1.12 -1.98
C ASN A 185 12.65 -1.49 -0.51
N SER A 186 12.32 -2.71 -0.10
CA SER A 186 12.39 -3.16 1.30
C SER A 186 12.99 -4.54 1.42
N THR A 187 13.70 -4.79 2.54
CA THR A 187 14.17 -6.13 2.90
C THR A 187 13.04 -6.98 3.48
N ALA A 188 13.29 -8.29 3.66
CA ALA A 188 12.35 -9.20 4.31
C ALA A 188 11.96 -8.72 5.73
N VAL A 189 12.90 -8.15 6.49
CA VAL A 189 12.63 -7.62 7.85
C VAL A 189 11.63 -6.46 7.79
N GLY A 190 11.84 -5.51 6.88
CA GLY A 190 10.92 -4.38 6.70
C GLY A 190 9.53 -4.82 6.25
N GLU A 191 9.46 -5.83 5.39
CA GLU A 191 8.20 -6.41 4.89
C GLU A 191 7.43 -7.15 5.99
N ILE A 192 8.10 -7.76 6.97
CA ILE A 192 7.44 -8.37 8.13
C ILE A 192 6.80 -7.29 9.02
N ALA A 193 7.53 -6.21 9.29
CA ALA A 193 7.01 -5.10 10.07
C ALA A 193 5.79 -4.45 9.39
N TYR A 194 5.88 -4.25 8.07
CA TYR A 194 4.78 -3.76 7.24
C TYR A 194 3.58 -4.72 7.24
N ALA A 195 3.79 -6.01 7.03
CA ALA A 195 2.72 -7.01 7.05
C ALA A 195 2.00 -7.06 8.41
N ARG A 196 2.76 -7.02 9.53
CA ARG A 196 2.21 -6.94 10.88
C ARG A 196 1.30 -5.73 11.05
N PHE A 197 1.76 -4.55 10.61
CA PHE A 197 0.96 -3.34 10.67
C PHE A 197 -0.32 -3.45 9.84
N VAL A 198 -0.23 -3.89 8.59
CA VAL A 198 -1.40 -4.01 7.69
C VAL A 198 -2.45 -4.92 8.29
N TYR A 199 -2.08 -6.13 8.72
CA TYR A 199 -3.05 -7.08 9.27
C TYR A 199 -3.59 -6.68 10.65
N GLY A 200 -2.83 -5.89 11.41
CA GLY A 200 -3.27 -5.33 12.70
C GLY A 200 -4.17 -4.10 12.59
N ASN A 201 -4.08 -3.31 11.52
CA ASN A 201 -4.70 -1.98 11.44
C ASN A 201 -5.67 -1.80 10.26
N THR A 202 -5.87 -2.82 9.43
CA THR A 202 -6.85 -2.80 8.32
C THR A 202 -7.91 -3.89 8.53
N PRO A 203 -9.14 -3.71 8.04
CA PRO A 203 -10.17 -4.76 8.13
C PRO A 203 -9.88 -5.90 7.14
N ALA A 204 -10.48 -7.07 7.38
CA ALA A 204 -10.18 -8.30 6.62
C ALA A 204 -10.58 -8.25 5.14
N ASP A 205 -11.53 -7.38 4.79
CA ASP A 205 -12.03 -7.14 3.45
C ASP A 205 -11.21 -6.09 2.68
N ASP A 206 -10.22 -5.44 3.30
CA ASP A 206 -9.30 -4.54 2.58
C ASP A 206 -8.24 -5.34 1.81
N VAL A 207 -8.70 -6.03 0.77
CA VAL A 207 -7.88 -6.84 -0.13
C VAL A 207 -6.88 -5.97 -0.92
N THR A 208 -7.16 -4.68 -1.08
CA THR A 208 -6.34 -3.78 -1.92
C THR A 208 -4.92 -3.65 -1.38
N ILE A 209 -4.77 -3.48 -0.06
CA ILE A 209 -3.47 -3.44 0.60
C ILE A 209 -2.98 -4.82 1.06
N ARG A 210 -3.89 -5.76 1.38
CA ARG A 210 -3.52 -7.09 1.89
C ARG A 210 -3.02 -8.06 0.80
N LYS A 211 -3.61 -8.03 -0.40
CA LYS A 211 -3.24 -8.94 -1.49
C LYS A 211 -1.79 -8.76 -1.94
N PRO A 212 -1.26 -7.52 -2.14
CA PRO A 212 0.16 -7.33 -2.44
C PRO A 212 1.08 -7.86 -1.34
N VAL A 213 0.74 -7.64 -0.06
CA VAL A 213 1.49 -8.17 1.08
C VAL A 213 1.56 -9.70 1.02
N ALA A 214 0.41 -10.37 0.87
CA ALA A 214 0.38 -11.83 0.77
C ALA A 214 1.11 -12.36 -0.48
N ALA A 215 1.01 -11.65 -1.62
CA ALA A 215 1.69 -12.01 -2.86
C ALA A 215 3.22 -11.89 -2.75
N PHE A 216 3.71 -10.86 -2.06
CA PHE A 216 5.13 -10.68 -1.78
C PHE A 216 5.72 -11.92 -1.09
N TRP A 217 5.02 -12.43 -0.07
CA TRP A 217 5.44 -13.61 0.69
C TRP A 217 5.21 -14.93 -0.04
N ALA A 218 4.11 -15.06 -0.80
CA ALA A 218 3.81 -16.26 -1.57
C ALA A 218 4.87 -16.56 -2.64
N THR A 219 5.34 -15.51 -3.34
CA THR A 219 6.39 -15.64 -4.38
C THR A 219 7.76 -15.99 -3.80
N ARG A 220 8.01 -15.69 -2.53
CA ARG A 220 9.29 -15.89 -1.82
C ARG A 220 9.23 -16.98 -0.74
N SER A 221 8.39 -18.01 -0.95
CA SER A 221 8.20 -19.13 -0.01
C SER A 221 9.47 -19.91 0.37
N HIS A 222 10.58 -19.75 -0.35
CA HIS A 222 11.89 -20.31 -0.01
C HIS A 222 12.65 -19.46 1.03
N VAL A 223 12.63 -18.12 0.89
CA VAL A 223 13.21 -17.17 1.85
C VAL A 223 12.59 -17.38 3.23
N LEU A 224 11.26 -17.54 3.25
CA LEU A 224 10.48 -17.83 4.45
C LEU A 224 10.92 -19.04 5.26
N ARG A 225 11.56 -20.03 4.63
CA ARG A 225 11.99 -21.27 5.29
C ARG A 225 13.41 -21.23 5.82
N HIS A 226 14.19 -20.21 5.47
CA HIS A 226 15.61 -20.19 5.76
C HIS A 226 16.04 -18.93 6.51
N GLU A 227 15.48 -17.78 6.18
CA GLU A 227 15.95 -16.49 6.71
C GLU A 227 15.01 -15.89 7.76
N ALA A 228 13.70 -16.13 7.63
CA ALA A 228 12.67 -15.48 8.45
C ALA A 228 11.59 -16.44 8.98
N GLU A 229 11.94 -17.71 9.23
CA GLU A 229 10.98 -18.74 9.62
C GLU A 229 10.30 -18.40 10.96
N ASP A 230 11.08 -17.97 11.96
CA ASP A 230 10.57 -17.68 13.30
C ASP A 230 9.62 -16.48 13.30
N GLU A 231 9.98 -15.41 12.59
CA GLU A 231 9.15 -14.22 12.44
C GLU A 231 7.89 -14.50 11.62
N PHE A 232 8.01 -15.28 10.54
CA PHE A 232 6.84 -15.67 9.74
C PHE A 232 5.88 -16.55 10.53
N LYS A 233 6.41 -17.50 11.30
CA LYS A 233 5.61 -18.35 12.19
C LYS A 233 4.91 -17.51 13.25
N ALA A 234 5.63 -16.59 13.89
CA ALA A 234 5.04 -15.65 14.86
C ALA A 234 3.91 -14.83 14.20
N MET A 235 4.13 -14.32 12.99
CA MET A 235 3.15 -13.56 12.22
C MET A 235 1.91 -14.39 11.88
N CYS A 236 2.06 -15.65 11.48
CA CYS A 236 0.94 -16.55 11.21
C CYS A 236 0.14 -16.91 12.48
N LEU A 237 0.80 -17.01 13.63
CA LEU A 237 0.13 -17.30 14.91
C LEU A 237 -0.61 -16.08 15.47
N GLU A 238 -0.03 -14.89 15.30
CA GLU A 238 -0.63 -13.62 15.73
C GLU A 238 -1.79 -13.20 14.80
N TYR A 239 -1.61 -13.37 13.49
CA TYR A 239 -2.60 -13.04 12.46
C TYR A 239 -2.87 -14.26 11.56
N PRO A 240 -3.73 -15.20 11.97
CA PRO A 240 -4.03 -16.41 11.19
C PRO A 240 -4.51 -16.14 9.76
N GLN A 241 -5.21 -15.01 9.53
CA GLN A 241 -5.64 -14.61 8.19
C GLN A 241 -4.46 -14.38 7.24
N PHE A 242 -3.34 -13.83 7.73
CA PHE A 242 -2.13 -13.65 6.92
C PHE A 242 -1.62 -15.00 6.40
N GLY A 243 -1.50 -15.99 7.28
CA GLY A 243 -1.10 -17.34 6.90
C GLY A 243 -2.07 -17.95 5.87
N PHE A 244 -3.39 -17.76 6.05
CA PHE A 244 -4.40 -18.21 5.10
C PHE A 244 -4.26 -17.54 3.72
N ASP A 245 -4.03 -16.23 3.67
CA ASP A 245 -3.91 -15.47 2.42
C ASP A 245 -2.66 -15.89 1.63
N VAL A 246 -1.53 -16.05 2.32
CA VAL A 246 -0.27 -16.55 1.72
C VAL A 246 -0.46 -17.99 1.21
N LEU A 247 -1.06 -18.88 2.02
CA LEU A 247 -1.29 -20.28 1.62
C LEU A 247 -2.21 -20.37 0.41
N SER A 248 -3.30 -19.60 0.39
CA SER A 248 -4.24 -19.53 -0.74
C SER A 248 -3.51 -19.17 -2.03
N LEU A 249 -2.69 -18.10 -2.01
CA LEU A 249 -1.92 -17.67 -3.18
C LEU A 249 -0.88 -18.72 -3.64
N VAL A 250 -0.19 -19.39 -2.71
CA VAL A 250 0.77 -20.45 -3.05
C VAL A 250 0.06 -21.65 -3.69
N LEU A 251 -1.11 -22.02 -3.18
CA LEU A 251 -1.92 -23.12 -3.72
C LEU A 251 -2.45 -22.78 -5.12
N ASP A 252 -2.96 -21.57 -5.32
CA ASP A 252 -3.43 -21.08 -6.62
C ASP A 252 -2.31 -21.09 -7.67
N GLN A 253 -1.13 -20.61 -7.30
CA GLN A 253 0.07 -20.65 -8.17
C GLN A 253 0.47 -22.10 -8.51
N ARG A 254 0.37 -23.01 -7.55
CA ARG A 254 0.70 -24.43 -7.76
C ARG A 254 -0.31 -25.10 -8.69
N GLU A 255 -1.60 -24.83 -8.51
CA GLU A 255 -2.66 -25.35 -9.38
C GLU A 255 -2.50 -24.84 -10.81
N LYS A 256 -2.25 -23.53 -10.99
CA LYS A 256 -1.97 -22.94 -12.30
C LYS A 256 -0.80 -23.64 -13.01
N ARG A 257 0.35 -23.79 -12.32
CA ARG A 257 1.54 -24.49 -12.86
C ARG A 257 1.33 -25.97 -13.14
N ALA A 258 0.37 -26.62 -12.48
CA ALA A 258 0.03 -28.02 -12.74
C ALA A 258 -0.81 -28.13 -14.02
N ARG A 259 -1.83 -27.27 -14.16
CA ARG A 259 -2.67 -27.21 -15.37
C ARG A 259 -1.85 -26.89 -16.63
N GLU A 260 -0.95 -25.91 -16.55
CA GLU A 260 -0.04 -25.56 -17.66
C GLU A 260 0.81 -26.76 -18.10
N ARG A 261 1.31 -27.56 -17.15
CA ARG A 261 2.08 -28.78 -17.45
C ARG A 261 1.23 -29.87 -18.07
N GLU A 262 -0.02 -30.04 -17.64
CA GLU A 262 -0.94 -31.02 -18.22
C GLU A 262 -1.29 -30.66 -19.68
N GLU A 263 -1.54 -29.38 -19.94
CA GLU A 263 -1.78 -28.85 -21.29
C GLU A 263 -0.57 -29.05 -22.21
N GLU A 264 0.66 -28.77 -21.73
CA GLU A 264 1.89 -29.00 -22.50
C GLU A 264 2.18 -30.49 -22.73
N SER A 265 1.83 -31.36 -21.79
CA SER A 265 2.09 -32.79 -21.87
C SER A 265 1.16 -33.56 -22.82
N THR A 266 0.07 -32.94 -23.30
CA THR A 266 -0.86 -33.56 -24.25
C THR A 266 -0.32 -33.41 -25.70
N PRO A 267 0.31 -34.45 -26.29
CA PRO A 267 0.98 -34.32 -27.58
C PRO A 267 0.00 -34.64 -28.70
N GLY A 268 -0.68 -33.63 -29.23
CA GLY A 268 -1.61 -33.86 -30.33
C GLY A 268 -2.10 -32.61 -31.04
N GLY A 269 -1.27 -31.96 -31.87
CA GLY A 269 -1.82 -30.79 -32.59
C GLY A 269 -1.02 -30.09 -33.67
N LYS A 270 0.21 -30.49 -34.05
CA LYS A 270 0.89 -29.88 -35.22
C LYS A 270 1.45 -30.92 -36.18
N GLY A 271 0.71 -32.00 -36.38
CA GLY A 271 0.81 -32.84 -37.57
C GLY A 271 0.21 -32.08 -38.77
N ARG A 272 1.05 -31.27 -39.41
CA ARG A 272 0.78 -30.53 -40.66
C ARG A 272 0.28 -31.51 -41.72
N LYS A 273 -1.05 -31.71 -41.81
CA LYS A 273 -1.72 -32.47 -42.87
C LYS A 273 -1.45 -31.75 -44.19
N ARG A 274 -0.36 -32.13 -44.86
CA ARG A 274 -0.09 -31.76 -46.25
C ARG A 274 -1.32 -32.16 -47.07
N MET A 275 -1.91 -31.15 -47.72
CA MET A 275 -3.09 -31.27 -48.58
C MET A 275 -2.93 -32.43 -49.56
N ARG A 276 -4.01 -33.21 -49.72
CA ARG A 276 -4.13 -34.22 -50.77
C ARG A 276 -4.05 -33.51 -52.14
N PRO A 277 -3.22 -33.97 -53.08
CA PRO A 277 -3.34 -33.53 -54.46
C PRO A 277 -4.58 -34.20 -55.06
N SER A 278 -5.53 -33.39 -55.48
CA SER A 278 -6.62 -33.78 -56.36
C SER A 278 -6.03 -34.17 -57.71
N ILE A 279 -6.04 -35.47 -58.03
CA ILE A 279 -5.91 -35.93 -59.41
C ILE A 279 -7.25 -35.66 -60.09
N ASN A 280 -7.26 -34.66 -60.97
CA ASN A 280 -8.24 -34.53 -62.04
C ASN A 280 -7.56 -35.03 -63.33
N ILE A 281 -7.78 -36.31 -63.67
CA ILE A 281 -7.79 -36.85 -65.05
C ILE A 281 -8.85 -37.95 -65.06
#